data_AF-A0A9X2NB72-F1
#
_entry.id   AF-A0A9X2NB72-F1
#
_cell.length_a   1.000
_cell.length_b   1.000
_cell.length_c   1.000
_cell.angle_alpha   90.00
_cell.angle_beta   90.00
_cell.angle_gamma   90.00
#
_symmetry.space_group_name_H-M   'P 1'
#
loop_
_entity.id
_entity.type
_entity.pdbx_description
1 polymer ?
#
loop_
_entity_poly.entity_id
_entity_poly.type
_entity_poly.pdbx_seq_one_letter_code
_entity_poly.pdbx_strand_id
1 'polypeptide(L)'
;MRIRIGKRAAGVVGIAAAVVLVGATPALAATGTVHTDSGAPLTVRTAPSTGAGSNGTVADGTAVNIDCQTTGETVTGKYGTSNIWDHVPGGYITDTYVYTGSDGRIAPDCTDVPTPPAATCTTSGLGDPNTCAQAVTKAKSRVHTNNDPSYNGWCDRINAQNYGFSASGSTTAYVHWTQIPSAYKHPNSTDVPAGGLAFFSNGGSGHTMISIGGGKFLSNDINGAGTYTETTIAQIKSKWGQTYLGWSQPWFKVNH
;
A
#
# COMPACT_ATOMS: atom_id res chain seq x y z
N MET A 1 -42.61 10.88 -88.79
CA MET A 1 -43.15 12.07 -88.09
C MET A 1 -42.07 12.55 -87.13
N ARG A 2 -41.60 13.79 -87.30
CA ARG A 2 -40.42 14.35 -86.61
C ARG A 2 -40.80 14.78 -85.19
N ILE A 3 -40.10 14.30 -84.15
CA ILE A 3 -40.23 14.84 -82.78
C ILE A 3 -38.88 15.42 -82.36
N ARG A 4 -38.93 16.69 -81.95
CA ARG A 4 -37.81 17.60 -81.68
C ARG A 4 -37.20 17.35 -80.30
N ILE A 5 -35.87 17.46 -80.26
CA ILE A 5 -35.00 17.50 -79.08
C ILE A 5 -35.25 18.78 -78.28
N GLY A 6 -35.45 18.65 -76.96
CA GLY A 6 -35.47 19.75 -75.99
C GLY A 6 -34.51 19.46 -74.85
N LYS A 7 -33.41 20.21 -74.81
CA LYS A 7 -32.35 20.17 -73.78
C LYS A 7 -32.90 20.55 -72.40
N ARG A 8 -32.47 19.85 -71.34
CA ARG A 8 -32.39 20.40 -69.98
C ARG A 8 -31.03 20.03 -69.38
N ALA A 9 -30.26 21.07 -69.09
CA ALA A 9 -29.02 21.00 -68.34
C ALA A 9 -29.33 20.70 -66.87
N ALA A 10 -28.58 19.79 -66.26
CA ALA A 10 -28.54 19.61 -64.82
C ALA A 10 -27.08 19.82 -64.38
N GLY A 11 -26.85 20.90 -63.63
CA GLY A 11 -25.56 21.17 -63.01
C GLY A 11 -25.30 20.19 -61.87
N VAL A 12 -24.11 19.61 -61.86
CA VAL A 12 -23.65 18.78 -60.76
C VAL A 12 -22.88 19.68 -59.80
N VAL A 13 -23.48 19.95 -58.64
CA VAL A 13 -22.82 20.57 -57.49
C VAL A 13 -21.90 19.51 -56.89
N GLY A 14 -20.58 19.68 -57.06
CA GLY A 14 -19.59 18.83 -56.41
C GLY A 14 -19.48 19.21 -54.93
N ILE A 15 -19.95 18.34 -54.05
CA ILE A 15 -19.67 18.42 -52.60
C ILE A 15 -18.28 17.83 -52.40
N ALA A 16 -17.27 18.67 -52.19
CA ALA A 16 -15.97 18.23 -51.72
C ALA A 16 -16.12 17.77 -50.26
N ALA A 17 -16.17 16.45 -50.03
CA ALA A 17 -16.09 15.89 -48.70
C ALA A 17 -14.67 16.11 -48.17
N ALA A 18 -14.49 17.06 -47.26
CA ALA A 18 -13.27 17.20 -46.49
C ALA A 18 -13.17 16.01 -45.53
N VAL A 19 -12.39 15.00 -45.90
CA VAL A 19 -12.02 13.90 -45.01
C VAL A 19 -11.09 14.48 -43.95
N VAL A 20 -11.63 14.76 -42.77
CA VAL A 20 -10.82 15.08 -41.59
C VAL A 20 -10.17 13.77 -41.14
N LEU A 21 -8.92 13.57 -41.55
CA LEU A 21 -8.05 12.55 -40.97
C LEU A 21 -7.77 12.98 -39.53
N VAL A 22 -8.53 12.42 -38.58
CA VAL A 22 -8.17 12.47 -37.16
C VAL A 22 -6.90 11.63 -37.03
N GLY A 23 -5.73 12.28 -37.12
CA GLY A 23 -4.47 11.63 -36.84
C GLY A 23 -4.47 11.19 -35.38
N ALA A 24 -4.50 9.87 -35.15
CA ALA A 24 -4.17 9.32 -33.85
C ALA A 24 -2.73 9.72 -33.56
N THR A 25 -2.53 10.65 -32.63
CA THR A 25 -1.22 10.91 -32.07
C THR A 25 -0.73 9.60 -31.47
N PRO A 26 0.48 9.12 -31.81
CA PRO A 26 1.02 7.95 -31.14
C PRO A 26 1.07 8.29 -29.65
N ALA A 27 0.34 7.52 -28.83
CA ALA A 27 0.55 7.56 -27.40
C ALA A 27 2.03 7.23 -27.20
N LEU A 28 2.82 8.21 -26.76
CA LEU A 28 4.18 7.96 -26.34
C LEU A 28 4.07 6.91 -25.24
N ALA A 29 4.59 5.71 -25.51
CA ALA A 29 4.67 4.69 -24.48
C ALA A 29 5.50 5.31 -23.35
N ALA A 30 4.91 5.40 -22.16
CA ALA A 30 5.66 5.74 -20.97
C ALA A 30 6.79 4.70 -20.83
N THR A 31 8.00 5.17 -20.52
CA THR A 31 9.16 4.30 -20.37
C THR A 31 9.89 4.63 -19.09
N GLY A 32 10.58 3.65 -18.54
CA GLY A 32 11.44 3.82 -17.39
C GLY A 32 12.63 2.87 -17.44
N THR A 33 13.64 3.12 -16.62
CA THR A 33 14.80 2.22 -16.49
C THR A 33 14.87 1.66 -15.08
N VAL A 34 14.92 0.34 -14.96
CA VAL A 34 15.00 -0.33 -13.65
C VAL A 34 16.37 -0.12 -13.02
N HIS A 35 16.39 0.32 -11.77
CA HIS A 35 17.60 0.40 -10.96
C HIS A 35 17.33 -0.05 -9.52
N THR A 36 18.01 -1.10 -9.07
CA THR A 36 18.01 -1.57 -7.68
C THR A 36 19.30 -1.15 -6.97
N ASP A 37 19.31 -1.14 -5.63
CA ASP A 37 20.51 -0.76 -4.88
C ASP A 37 21.57 -1.87 -4.82
N SER A 38 21.14 -3.12 -4.96
CA SER A 38 22.03 -4.29 -4.97
C SER A 38 22.51 -4.68 -6.37
N GLY A 39 21.94 -4.09 -7.42
CA GLY A 39 22.10 -4.57 -8.81
C GLY A 39 21.36 -5.89 -9.09
N ALA A 40 20.57 -6.39 -8.13
CA ALA A 40 19.76 -7.58 -8.33
C ALA A 40 18.57 -7.30 -9.27
N PRO A 41 18.08 -8.30 -10.00
CA PRO A 41 16.92 -8.13 -10.87
C PRO A 41 15.66 -7.87 -10.04
N LEU A 42 14.84 -6.93 -10.52
CA LEU A 42 13.57 -6.56 -9.90
C LEU A 42 12.48 -7.57 -10.26
N THR A 43 11.74 -8.06 -9.28
CA THR A 43 10.67 -9.03 -9.51
C THR A 43 9.44 -8.39 -10.16
N VAL A 44 8.95 -9.00 -11.25
CA VAL A 44 7.65 -8.69 -11.84
C VAL A 44 6.57 -9.46 -11.08
N ARG A 45 5.59 -8.74 -10.54
CA ARG A 45 4.57 -9.23 -9.64
C ARG A 45 3.24 -9.43 -10.34
N THR A 46 2.44 -10.43 -9.92
CA THR A 46 1.11 -10.69 -10.48
C THR A 46 0.05 -9.66 -10.07
N ALA A 47 0.32 -8.86 -9.05
CA ALA A 47 -0.53 -7.80 -8.49
C ALA A 47 0.38 -6.72 -7.90
N PRO A 48 -0.10 -5.48 -7.63
CA PRO A 48 0.74 -4.39 -7.15
C PRO A 48 1.09 -4.50 -5.66
N SER A 49 1.80 -5.59 -5.31
CA SER A 49 2.35 -5.86 -3.98
C SER A 49 3.58 -6.76 -4.07
N THR A 50 4.53 -6.56 -3.15
CA THR A 50 5.73 -7.38 -3.00
C THR A 50 5.41 -8.81 -2.52
N GLY A 51 4.25 -9.03 -1.90
CA GLY A 51 3.75 -10.35 -1.51
C GLY A 51 3.03 -11.10 -2.65
N ALA A 52 2.78 -10.46 -3.78
CA ALA A 52 2.16 -11.10 -4.93
C ALA A 52 3.11 -12.11 -5.62
N GLY A 53 2.51 -13.05 -6.34
CA GLY A 53 3.23 -14.07 -7.11
C GLY A 53 4.23 -13.44 -8.07
N SER A 54 5.30 -14.17 -8.41
CA SER A 54 6.29 -13.74 -9.38
C SER A 54 5.93 -14.26 -10.77
N ASN A 55 5.89 -13.37 -11.74
CA ASN A 55 5.79 -13.70 -13.18
C ASN A 55 7.15 -13.63 -13.89
N GLY A 56 8.25 -13.52 -13.13
CA GLY A 56 9.60 -13.34 -13.63
C GLY A 56 10.29 -12.13 -13.00
N THR A 57 11.33 -11.65 -13.68
CA THR A 57 12.17 -10.55 -13.22
C THR A 57 12.66 -9.68 -14.37
N VAL A 58 12.90 -8.39 -14.09
CA VAL A 58 13.58 -7.44 -14.98
C VAL A 58 14.97 -7.17 -14.44
N ALA A 59 16.00 -7.30 -15.28
CA ALA A 59 17.38 -7.05 -14.85
C ALA A 59 17.63 -5.57 -14.53
N ASP A 60 18.55 -5.30 -13.61
CA ASP A 60 19.04 -3.95 -13.36
C ASP A 60 19.59 -3.29 -14.64
N GLY A 61 19.30 -2.01 -14.81
CA GLY A 61 19.64 -1.22 -16.01
C GLY A 61 18.73 -1.48 -17.23
N THR A 62 17.72 -2.35 -17.12
CA THR A 62 16.82 -2.64 -18.25
C THR A 62 15.76 -1.55 -18.42
N ALA A 63 15.59 -1.09 -19.66
CA ALA A 63 14.47 -0.21 -20.02
C ALA A 63 13.16 -1.00 -20.13
N VAL A 64 12.09 -0.46 -19.57
CA VAL A 64 10.75 -1.06 -19.58
C VAL A 64 9.75 -0.09 -20.21
N ASN A 65 8.76 -0.65 -20.89
CA ASN A 65 7.57 0.08 -21.32
C ASN A 65 6.52 -0.03 -20.21
N ILE A 66 5.89 1.09 -19.88
CA ILE A 66 4.85 1.22 -18.87
C ILE A 66 3.55 1.51 -19.61
N ASP A 67 2.64 0.53 -19.67
CA ASP A 67 1.37 0.70 -20.37
C ASP A 67 0.30 1.37 -19.49
N CYS A 68 0.34 1.14 -18.18
CA CYS A 68 -0.49 1.82 -17.21
C CYS A 68 0.17 1.85 -15.83
N GLN A 69 -0.34 2.71 -14.94
CA GLN A 69 0.07 2.79 -13.54
C GLN A 69 -1.12 2.61 -12.60
N THR A 70 -0.83 2.08 -11.42
CA THR A 70 -1.84 1.91 -10.36
C THR A 70 -1.26 2.24 -9.00
N THR A 71 -2.12 2.31 -7.99
CA THR A 71 -1.70 2.32 -6.59
C THR A 71 -1.71 0.91 -6.03
N GLY A 72 -0.73 0.58 -5.20
CA GLY A 72 -0.66 -0.69 -4.48
C GLY A 72 0.04 -0.58 -3.14
N GLU A 73 0.76 -1.63 -2.75
CA GLU A 73 1.60 -1.61 -1.56
C GLU A 73 2.61 -0.45 -1.63
N THR A 74 2.79 0.30 -0.55
CA THR A 74 3.84 1.31 -0.49
C THR A 74 5.18 0.63 -0.29
N VAL A 75 6.10 0.84 -1.22
CA VAL A 75 7.45 0.28 -1.16
C VAL A 75 8.43 1.43 -0.92
N THR A 76 9.55 1.13 -0.27
CA THR A 76 10.71 2.04 -0.25
C THR A 76 11.81 1.37 -1.05
N GLY A 77 12.27 2.07 -2.07
CA GLY A 77 13.32 1.64 -2.96
C GLY A 77 14.31 2.75 -3.25
N LYS A 78 15.08 2.58 -4.33
CA LYS A 78 16.19 3.45 -4.72
C LYS A 78 15.78 4.92 -4.87
N TYR A 79 14.61 5.17 -5.47
CA TYR A 79 14.10 6.51 -5.75
C TYR A 79 13.16 7.04 -4.66
N GLY A 80 13.16 6.42 -3.48
CA GLY A 80 12.38 6.86 -2.32
C GLY A 80 11.19 5.95 -2.01
N THR A 81 10.15 6.52 -1.44
CA THR A 81 8.97 5.78 -0.95
C THR A 81 7.75 6.19 -1.77
N SER A 82 7.10 5.22 -2.42
CA SER A 82 5.93 5.45 -3.27
C SER A 82 4.96 4.27 -3.19
N ASN A 83 3.68 4.52 -3.42
CA ASN A 83 2.65 3.49 -3.62
C ASN A 83 2.29 3.30 -5.10
N ILE A 84 3.04 3.92 -6.02
CA ILE A 84 2.87 3.76 -7.46
C ILE A 84 3.49 2.43 -7.91
N TRP A 85 2.74 1.72 -8.74
CA TRP A 85 3.16 0.49 -9.40
C TRP A 85 3.00 0.65 -10.90
N ASP A 86 4.05 0.29 -11.63
CA ASP A 86 4.10 0.30 -13.09
C ASP A 86 3.66 -1.07 -13.59
N HIS A 87 2.68 -1.08 -14.49
CA HIS A 87 2.40 -2.28 -15.27
C HIS A 87 3.34 -2.31 -16.47
N VAL A 88 4.08 -3.41 -16.57
CA VAL A 88 5.04 -3.72 -17.63
C VAL A 88 4.66 -5.07 -18.25
N PRO A 89 5.22 -5.45 -19.41
CA PRO A 89 4.98 -6.78 -19.96
C PRO A 89 5.24 -7.89 -18.92
N GLY A 90 4.19 -8.61 -18.55
CA GLY A 90 4.24 -9.71 -17.58
C GLY A 90 3.73 -9.37 -16.17
N GLY A 91 3.44 -8.11 -15.83
CA GLY A 91 2.81 -7.75 -14.56
C GLY A 91 3.27 -6.41 -13.99
N TYR A 92 3.37 -6.33 -12.67
CA TYR A 92 3.60 -5.07 -11.95
C TYR A 92 5.00 -5.02 -11.33
N ILE A 93 5.67 -3.88 -11.45
CA ILE A 93 6.90 -3.56 -10.71
C ILE A 93 6.68 -2.28 -9.90
N THR A 94 7.40 -2.12 -8.79
CA THR A 94 7.29 -0.89 -8.00
C THR A 94 8.04 0.25 -8.70
N ASP A 95 7.39 1.39 -8.82
CA ASP A 95 7.96 2.62 -9.39
C ASP A 95 9.18 3.12 -8.60
N THR A 96 9.30 2.75 -7.31
CA THR A 96 10.45 3.13 -6.47
C THR A 96 11.82 2.61 -6.92
N TYR A 97 11.85 1.67 -7.87
CA TYR A 97 13.06 1.18 -8.53
C TYR A 97 13.06 1.47 -10.03
N VAL A 98 12.19 2.34 -10.55
CA VAL A 98 12.08 2.67 -11.97
C VAL A 98 12.35 4.15 -12.16
N TYR A 99 13.43 4.49 -12.87
CA TYR A 99 13.71 5.87 -13.24
C TYR A 99 12.85 6.26 -14.45
N THR A 100 11.80 7.05 -14.19
CA THR A 100 10.88 7.60 -15.20
C THR A 100 11.14 9.09 -15.47
N GLY A 101 11.93 9.76 -14.62
CA GLY A 101 12.14 11.21 -14.63
C GLY A 101 11.01 12.01 -13.97
N SER A 102 10.07 11.36 -13.27
CA SER A 102 8.94 11.97 -12.58
C SER A 102 8.67 11.27 -11.26
N ASP A 103 8.37 12.01 -10.19
CA ASP A 103 7.91 11.45 -8.90
C ASP A 103 6.41 11.09 -8.92
N GLY A 104 5.70 11.52 -9.97
CA GLY A 104 4.29 11.22 -10.21
C GLY A 104 4.09 10.29 -11.40
N ARG A 105 2.83 9.92 -11.64
CA ARG A 105 2.44 9.06 -12.76
C ARG A 105 2.81 9.68 -14.11
N ILE A 106 3.35 8.86 -15.00
CA ILE A 106 3.65 9.18 -16.40
C ILE A 106 2.80 8.38 -17.40
N ALA A 107 2.02 7.42 -16.92
CA ALA A 107 1.13 6.57 -17.71
C ALA A 107 -0.32 6.70 -17.22
N PRO A 108 -1.33 6.35 -18.05
CA PRO A 108 -2.73 6.33 -17.63
C PRO A 108 -3.00 5.27 -16.54
N ASP A 109 -4.14 5.39 -15.88
CA ASP A 109 -4.55 4.46 -14.82
C ASP A 109 -4.88 3.06 -15.37
N CYS A 110 -4.44 2.02 -14.68
CA CYS A 110 -4.81 0.64 -15.00
C CYS A 110 -6.31 0.40 -14.73
N THR A 111 -7.01 -0.24 -15.67
CA THR A 111 -8.46 -0.51 -15.56
C THR A 111 -8.80 -1.82 -14.84
N ASP A 112 -7.94 -2.84 -14.96
CA ASP A 112 -8.19 -4.19 -14.43
C ASP A 112 -7.03 -4.65 -13.54
N VAL A 113 -6.95 -4.08 -12.34
CA VAL A 113 -5.85 -4.35 -11.39
C VAL A 113 -6.18 -5.58 -10.54
N PRO A 114 -5.39 -6.67 -10.61
CA PRO A 114 -5.57 -7.83 -9.73
C PRO A 114 -5.44 -7.44 -8.27
N THR A 115 -6.35 -7.93 -7.43
CA THR A 115 -6.29 -7.74 -5.99
C THR A 115 -5.03 -8.39 -5.43
N PRO A 116 -4.16 -7.64 -4.72
CA PRO A 116 -3.02 -8.23 -4.03
C PRO A 116 -3.44 -9.34 -3.05
N PRO A 117 -2.61 -10.37 -2.85
CA PRO A 117 -2.86 -11.33 -1.78
C PRO A 117 -2.89 -10.59 -0.44
N ALA A 118 -3.80 -11.01 0.44
CA ALA A 118 -3.86 -10.45 1.78
C ALA A 118 -2.51 -10.64 2.48
N ALA A 119 -2.00 -9.57 3.10
CA ALA A 119 -0.83 -9.66 3.95
C ALA A 119 -1.06 -10.72 5.05
N THR A 120 0.01 -11.34 5.51
CA THR A 120 -0.02 -12.31 6.62
C THR A 120 0.90 -11.85 7.74
N CYS A 121 0.50 -12.14 8.97
CA CYS A 121 1.32 -11.87 10.15
C CYS A 121 2.25 -13.06 10.40
N THR A 122 3.51 -12.79 10.72
CA THR A 122 4.52 -13.79 11.07
C THR A 122 5.36 -13.32 12.25
N THR A 123 5.73 -14.27 13.12
CA THR A 123 6.69 -14.09 14.23
C THR A 123 8.01 -14.80 13.94
N SER A 124 8.14 -15.39 12.75
CA SER A 124 9.31 -16.17 12.36
C SER A 124 10.57 -15.29 12.36
N GLY A 125 11.58 -15.69 13.12
CA GLY A 125 12.84 -14.95 13.24
C GLY A 125 12.78 -13.68 14.11
N LEU A 126 11.63 -13.39 14.74
CA LEU A 126 11.45 -12.21 15.62
C LEU A 126 11.59 -12.55 17.11
N GLY A 127 11.52 -13.85 17.46
CA GLY A 127 11.68 -14.35 18.82
C GLY A 127 10.53 -14.03 19.76
N ASP A 128 9.35 -13.71 19.21
CA ASP A 128 8.12 -13.56 19.98
C ASP A 128 7.72 -14.86 20.69
N PRO A 129 7.42 -14.82 22.01
CA PRO A 129 6.90 -15.98 22.73
C PRO A 129 5.55 -16.48 22.21
N ASN A 130 4.68 -15.57 21.77
CA ASN A 130 3.36 -15.90 21.23
C ASN A 130 3.32 -15.65 19.72
N THR A 131 2.75 -16.58 18.97
CA THR A 131 2.40 -16.38 17.57
C THR A 131 1.37 -15.26 17.40
N CYS A 132 1.24 -14.72 16.18
CA CYS A 132 0.21 -13.73 15.84
C CYS A 132 -1.20 -14.17 16.26
N ALA A 133 -1.56 -15.44 16.02
CA ALA A 133 -2.86 -15.98 16.40
C ALA A 133 -3.05 -16.03 17.93
N GLN A 134 -2.03 -16.44 18.68
CA GLN A 134 -2.06 -16.45 20.14
C GLN A 134 -2.16 -15.02 20.70
N ALA A 135 -1.42 -14.06 20.13
CA ALA A 135 -1.48 -12.67 20.52
C ALA A 135 -2.87 -12.05 20.27
N VAL A 136 -3.51 -12.36 19.14
CA VAL A 136 -4.89 -11.95 18.86
C VAL A 136 -5.88 -12.55 19.87
N THR A 137 -5.76 -13.85 20.17
CA THR A 137 -6.60 -14.51 21.19
C THR A 137 -6.41 -13.85 22.55
N LYS A 138 -5.16 -13.58 22.95
CA LYS A 138 -4.85 -12.90 24.21
C LYS A 138 -5.41 -11.49 24.23
N ALA A 139 -5.25 -10.71 23.17
CA ALA A 139 -5.82 -9.37 23.06
C ALA A 139 -7.35 -9.41 23.22
N LYS A 140 -8.04 -10.32 22.52
CA LYS A 140 -9.51 -10.48 22.64
C LYS A 140 -9.95 -10.83 24.06
N SER A 141 -9.19 -11.67 24.78
CA SER A 141 -9.50 -12.04 26.17
C SER A 141 -9.38 -10.89 27.18
N ARG A 142 -8.67 -9.82 26.80
CA ARG A 142 -8.40 -8.64 27.65
C ARG A 142 -9.39 -7.49 27.42
N VAL A 143 -10.35 -7.64 26.51
CA VAL A 143 -11.30 -6.57 26.16
C VAL A 143 -12.17 -6.21 27.36
N HIS A 144 -12.28 -4.91 27.65
CA HIS A 144 -13.09 -4.39 28.73
C HIS A 144 -13.40 -2.90 28.54
N THR A 145 -14.48 -2.43 29.17
CA THR A 145 -14.99 -1.05 29.08
C THR A 145 -14.88 -0.26 30.37
N ASN A 146 -14.46 -0.87 31.47
CA ASN A 146 -14.12 -0.16 32.71
C ASN A 146 -12.80 0.61 32.55
N ASN A 147 -12.60 1.59 33.42
CA ASN A 147 -11.31 2.25 33.55
C ASN A 147 -10.35 1.33 34.32
N ASP A 148 -9.40 0.72 33.62
CA ASP A 148 -8.26 0.03 34.21
C ASP A 148 -6.99 0.90 34.05
N PRO A 149 -6.44 1.46 35.15
CA PRO A 149 -5.23 2.28 35.10
C PRO A 149 -4.01 1.56 34.49
N SER A 150 -3.97 0.23 34.49
CA SER A 150 -2.89 -0.54 33.86
C SER A 150 -2.91 -0.49 32.33
N TYR A 151 -3.99 0.02 31.72
CA TYR A 151 -4.10 0.23 30.27
C TYR A 151 -3.93 1.69 29.85
N ASN A 152 -4.00 2.64 30.79
CA ASN A 152 -3.96 4.06 30.48
C ASN A 152 -2.57 4.50 30.00
N GLY A 153 -2.47 4.93 28.74
CA GLY A 153 -1.22 5.38 28.13
C GLY A 153 -0.20 4.26 27.84
N TRP A 154 -0.61 2.99 27.92
CA TRP A 154 0.29 1.83 27.81
C TRP A 154 0.19 1.08 26.47
N CYS A 155 -0.22 1.75 25.38
CA CYS A 155 -0.55 1.12 24.09
C CYS A 155 0.53 0.16 23.58
N ASP A 156 1.78 0.59 23.57
CA ASP A 156 2.90 -0.21 23.08
C ASP A 156 3.24 -1.39 24.01
N ARG A 157 3.15 -1.15 25.33
CA ARG A 157 3.34 -2.20 26.34
C ARG A 157 2.26 -3.27 26.24
N ILE A 158 1.00 -2.88 26.04
CA ILE A 158 -0.13 -3.80 25.91
C ILE A 158 0.07 -4.73 24.71
N ASN A 159 0.53 -4.19 23.59
CA ASN A 159 0.84 -4.99 22.40
C ASN A 159 1.97 -5.98 22.67
N ALA A 160 3.07 -5.55 23.30
CA ALA A 160 4.16 -6.44 23.70
C ALA A 160 3.70 -7.55 24.66
N GLN A 161 2.80 -7.22 25.61
CA GLN A 161 2.19 -8.19 26.51
C GLN A 161 1.32 -9.22 25.78
N ASN A 162 0.61 -8.83 24.72
CA ASN A 162 -0.13 -9.77 23.88
C ASN A 162 0.83 -10.78 23.23
N TYR A 163 2.03 -10.35 22.87
CA TYR A 163 3.10 -11.20 22.31
C TYR A 163 3.93 -11.97 23.35
N GLY A 164 3.71 -11.72 24.65
CA GLY A 164 4.31 -12.48 25.74
C GLY A 164 5.46 -11.77 26.46
N PHE A 165 5.79 -10.54 26.07
CA PHE A 165 6.80 -9.72 26.74
C PHE A 165 6.21 -8.89 27.89
N SER A 166 7.05 -8.37 28.78
CA SER A 166 6.62 -7.45 29.85
C SER A 166 6.43 -6.01 29.34
N ALA A 167 7.17 -5.62 28.30
CA ALA A 167 7.14 -4.33 27.61
C ALA A 167 7.75 -4.48 26.20
N SER A 168 7.57 -3.46 25.33
CA SER A 168 8.11 -3.45 23.96
C SER A 168 9.61 -3.19 23.89
N GLY A 169 10.20 -2.61 24.94
CA GLY A 169 11.58 -2.10 24.94
C GLY A 169 11.74 -0.70 24.35
N SER A 170 10.66 -0.12 23.81
CA SER A 170 10.63 1.21 23.22
C SER A 170 10.05 2.23 24.21
N THR A 171 10.53 3.47 24.18
CA THR A 171 10.04 4.53 25.08
C THR A 171 8.64 5.02 24.73
N THR A 172 8.29 5.02 23.44
CA THR A 172 6.97 5.42 22.93
C THR A 172 6.61 4.59 21.71
N ALA A 173 5.33 4.59 21.31
CA ALA A 173 4.88 3.92 20.10
C ALA A 173 5.51 4.50 18.83
N TYR A 174 5.75 5.82 18.79
CA TYR A 174 6.46 6.45 17.67
C TYR A 174 7.92 6.02 17.62
N VAL A 175 8.63 6.01 18.76
CA VAL A 175 10.02 5.53 18.81
C VAL A 175 10.08 4.06 18.38
N HIS A 176 9.12 3.24 18.83
CA HIS A 176 9.01 1.85 18.38
C HIS A 176 8.91 1.77 16.85
N TRP A 177 7.98 2.51 16.24
CA TRP A 177 7.89 2.59 14.79
C TRP A 177 9.23 2.95 14.15
N THR A 178 9.97 3.94 14.64
CA THR A 178 11.26 4.31 14.03
C THR A 178 12.31 3.21 14.11
N GLN A 179 12.30 2.39 15.15
CA GLN A 179 13.30 1.33 15.40
C GLN A 179 13.07 0.06 14.58
N ILE A 180 11.82 -0.21 14.16
CA ILE A 180 11.49 -1.41 13.39
C ILE A 180 12.27 -1.42 12.06
N PRO A 181 13.00 -2.49 11.70
CA PRO A 181 13.64 -2.62 10.40
C PRO A 181 12.64 -2.48 9.24
N SER A 182 13.06 -1.85 8.14
CA SER A 182 12.19 -1.60 6.98
C SER A 182 11.56 -2.88 6.41
N ALA A 183 12.26 -4.01 6.49
CA ALA A 183 11.78 -5.32 6.05
C ALA A 183 10.50 -5.80 6.76
N TYR A 184 10.17 -5.23 7.92
CA TYR A 184 8.98 -5.58 8.70
C TYR A 184 7.88 -4.52 8.64
N LYS A 185 8.16 -3.37 8.01
CA LYS A 185 7.22 -2.25 7.90
C LYS A 185 6.49 -2.29 6.57
N HIS A 186 5.23 -1.91 6.63
CA HIS A 186 4.39 -1.63 5.48
C HIS A 186 3.85 -0.20 5.65
N PRO A 187 4.65 0.83 5.30
CA PRO A 187 4.25 2.23 5.45
C PRO A 187 2.96 2.50 4.68
N ASN A 188 2.06 3.33 5.22
CA ASN A 188 0.78 3.74 4.61
C ASN A 188 -0.22 2.64 4.22
N SER A 189 0.18 1.36 4.17
CA SER A 189 -0.71 0.23 3.89
C SER A 189 -1.73 0.10 5.00
N THR A 190 -3.01 -0.03 4.65
CA THR A 190 -4.09 -0.31 5.59
C THR A 190 -4.45 -1.80 5.67
N ASP A 191 -3.74 -2.65 4.90
CA ASP A 191 -3.99 -4.07 4.78
C ASP A 191 -3.34 -4.85 5.94
N VAL A 192 -3.75 -4.52 7.16
CA VAL A 192 -3.10 -5.04 8.37
C VAL A 192 -3.61 -6.45 8.68
N PRO A 193 -2.76 -7.50 8.61
CA PRO A 193 -3.16 -8.84 8.97
C PRO A 193 -3.53 -8.96 10.44
N ALA A 194 -4.35 -9.94 10.80
CA ALA A 194 -4.58 -10.25 12.21
C ALA A 194 -3.25 -10.54 12.92
N GLY A 195 -3.01 -9.85 14.05
CA GLY A 195 -1.75 -9.85 14.79
C GLY A 195 -0.80 -8.72 14.41
N GLY A 196 -0.91 -8.15 13.19
CA GLY A 196 -0.10 -7.00 12.79
C GLY A 196 -0.35 -5.78 13.68
N LEU A 197 0.67 -4.93 13.83
CA LEU A 197 0.63 -3.75 14.68
C LEU A 197 0.49 -2.50 13.82
N ALA A 198 -0.58 -1.72 14.02
CA ALA A 198 -0.82 -0.46 13.33
C ALA A 198 -0.27 0.71 14.14
N PHE A 199 0.49 1.61 13.50
CA PHE A 199 1.17 2.72 14.17
C PHE A 199 0.70 4.09 13.70
N PHE A 200 0.75 5.06 14.61
CA PHE A 200 0.35 6.44 14.38
C PHE A 200 1.36 7.42 14.97
N SER A 201 1.43 8.62 14.41
CA SER A 201 2.16 9.75 14.93
C SER A 201 1.20 10.89 15.30
N ASN A 202 1.57 11.62 16.34
CA ASN A 202 0.95 12.88 16.76
C ASN A 202 2.00 13.98 17.01
N GLY A 203 3.22 13.81 16.48
CA GLY A 203 4.37 14.68 16.80
C GLY A 203 4.99 14.44 18.18
N GLY A 204 4.52 13.45 18.94
CA GLY A 204 5.03 13.07 20.26
C GLY A 204 5.10 11.55 20.43
N SER A 205 4.43 11.00 21.45
CA SER A 205 4.50 9.58 21.79
C SER A 205 3.95 8.64 20.70
N GLY A 206 3.10 9.13 19.80
CA GLY A 206 2.38 8.30 18.83
C GLY A 206 1.40 7.33 19.49
N HIS A 207 0.93 6.36 18.71
CA HIS A 207 0.03 5.31 19.17
C HIS A 207 0.27 4.01 18.41
N THR A 208 -0.06 2.88 19.04
CA THR A 208 -0.03 1.58 18.38
C THR A 208 -1.18 0.69 18.85
N MET A 209 -1.67 -0.17 17.97
CA MET A 209 -2.79 -1.07 18.24
C MET A 209 -2.63 -2.39 17.48
N ILE A 210 -3.16 -3.48 18.05
CA ILE A 210 -3.10 -4.81 17.43
C ILE A 210 -4.32 -5.05 16.54
N SER A 211 -4.08 -5.51 15.32
CA SER A 211 -5.14 -5.94 14.39
C SER A 211 -5.74 -7.26 14.82
N ILE A 212 -7.07 -7.37 14.76
CA ILE A 212 -7.80 -8.63 14.92
C ILE A 212 -8.34 -9.17 13.58
N GLY A 213 -7.90 -8.58 12.47
CA GLY A 213 -8.33 -8.89 11.10
C GLY A 213 -9.52 -8.07 10.62
N GLY A 214 -9.74 -8.02 9.31
CA GLY A 214 -10.90 -7.36 8.69
C GLY A 214 -10.98 -5.85 8.94
N GLY A 215 -9.83 -5.19 9.07
CA GLY A 215 -9.75 -3.74 9.33
C GLY A 215 -10.13 -3.32 10.76
N LYS A 216 -10.27 -4.28 11.68
CA LYS A 216 -10.60 -4.05 13.09
C LYS A 216 -9.38 -4.24 13.99
N PHE A 217 -9.33 -3.47 15.06
CA PHE A 217 -8.19 -3.42 15.98
C PHE A 217 -8.66 -3.40 17.42
N LEU A 218 -7.81 -3.85 18.34
CA LEU A 218 -7.99 -3.63 19.77
C LEU A 218 -6.99 -2.59 20.26
N SER A 219 -7.51 -1.55 20.91
CA SER A 219 -6.74 -0.41 21.38
C SER A 219 -7.19 0.02 22.76
N ASN A 220 -6.24 0.49 23.55
CA ASN A 220 -6.55 1.19 24.79
C ASN A 220 -7.04 2.62 24.54
N ASP A 221 -7.69 3.20 25.54
CA ASP A 221 -8.01 4.63 25.71
C ASP A 221 -8.98 5.27 24.69
N ILE A 222 -9.15 4.71 23.50
CA ILE A 222 -9.91 5.30 22.38
C ILE A 222 -11.41 5.50 22.66
N ASN A 223 -11.97 4.68 23.55
CA ASN A 223 -13.36 4.77 23.99
C ASN A 223 -13.50 5.12 25.48
N GLY A 224 -12.45 5.69 26.08
CA GLY A 224 -12.40 6.09 27.49
C GLY A 224 -11.08 5.69 28.13
N ALA A 225 -10.57 6.50 29.06
CA ALA A 225 -9.30 6.24 29.74
C ALA A 225 -9.32 4.85 30.42
N GLY A 226 -8.25 4.09 30.20
CA GLY A 226 -8.06 2.75 30.75
C GLY A 226 -8.90 1.66 30.09
N THR A 227 -9.77 1.98 29.12
CA THR A 227 -10.54 0.94 28.39
C THR A 227 -9.65 0.18 27.41
N TYR A 228 -10.02 -1.05 27.03
CA TYR A 228 -9.38 -1.79 25.93
C TYR A 228 -10.46 -2.37 25.02
N THR A 229 -10.69 -1.73 23.88
CA THR A 229 -11.91 -1.94 23.07
C THR A 229 -11.61 -2.00 21.59
N GLU A 230 -12.59 -2.49 20.82
CA GLU A 230 -12.53 -2.50 19.37
C GLU A 230 -12.51 -1.06 18.79
N THR A 231 -11.69 -0.87 17.76
CA THR A 231 -11.58 0.38 17.02
C THR A 231 -11.13 0.15 15.58
N THR A 232 -10.96 1.25 14.83
CA THR A 232 -10.47 1.27 13.45
C THR A 232 -9.40 2.36 13.28
N ILE A 233 -8.60 2.25 12.22
CA ILE A 233 -7.67 3.33 11.81
C ILE A 233 -8.43 4.65 11.64
N ALA A 234 -9.61 4.62 11.02
CA ALA A 234 -10.44 5.80 10.80
C ALA A 234 -10.87 6.47 12.11
N GLN A 235 -11.20 5.69 13.14
CA GLN A 235 -11.60 6.22 14.43
C GLN A 235 -10.44 6.90 15.18
N ILE A 236 -9.23 6.31 15.15
CA ILE A 236 -8.03 6.95 15.73
C ILE A 236 -7.77 8.29 15.06
N LYS A 237 -7.82 8.32 13.71
CA LYS A 237 -7.64 9.55 12.93
C LYS A 237 -8.68 10.61 13.28
N SER A 238 -9.96 10.25 13.38
CA SER A 238 -11.03 11.22 13.61
C SER A 238 -11.15 11.70 15.06
N LYS A 239 -10.98 10.82 16.06
CA LYS A 239 -11.10 11.19 17.47
C LYS A 239 -9.85 11.86 18.03
N TRP A 240 -8.66 11.44 17.61
CA TRP A 240 -7.40 11.91 18.18
C TRP A 240 -6.55 12.74 17.22
N GLY A 241 -6.98 12.90 15.96
CA GLY A 241 -6.24 13.69 14.97
C GLY A 241 -4.87 13.10 14.61
N GLN A 242 -4.61 11.82 14.90
CA GLN A 242 -3.30 11.23 14.66
C GLN A 242 -3.10 10.84 13.19
N THR A 243 -1.87 10.96 12.72
CA THR A 243 -1.45 10.55 11.38
C THR A 243 -1.12 9.06 11.37
N TYR A 244 -1.78 8.29 10.53
CA TYR A 244 -1.46 6.88 10.34
C TYR A 244 -0.12 6.72 9.61
N LEU A 245 0.77 5.89 10.15
CA LEU A 245 2.11 5.66 9.59
C LEU A 245 2.17 4.39 8.72
N GLY A 246 1.32 3.41 9.00
CA GLY A 246 1.37 2.08 8.41
C GLY A 246 1.26 0.99 9.48
N TRP A 247 1.61 -0.23 9.09
CA TRP A 247 1.66 -1.36 10.02
C TRP A 247 3.01 -2.08 9.96
N SER A 248 3.27 -2.91 10.97
CA SER A 248 4.43 -3.80 10.96
C SER A 248 4.10 -5.20 11.45
N GLN A 249 4.95 -6.15 11.07
CA GLN A 249 5.10 -7.41 11.80
C GLN A 249 5.38 -7.12 13.29
N PRO A 250 5.08 -8.05 14.21
CA PRO A 250 5.25 -7.85 15.66
C PRO A 250 6.71 -7.88 16.09
N TRP A 251 7.50 -6.96 15.56
CA TRP A 251 8.87 -6.73 16.01
C TRP A 251 8.82 -5.93 17.32
N PHE A 252 9.67 -6.24 18.30
CA PHE A 252 9.78 -5.50 19.56
C PHE A 252 11.24 -5.30 19.94
N LYS A 253 11.61 -4.08 20.35
CA LYS A 253 12.99 -3.74 20.73
C LYS A 253 13.51 -4.56 21.90
N VAL A 254 12.66 -5.05 22.80
CA VAL A 254 13.08 -5.87 23.96
C VAL A 254 13.87 -7.13 23.57
N ASN A 255 13.77 -7.59 22.33
CA ASN A 255 14.45 -8.77 21.81
C ASN A 255 15.58 -8.44 20.80
N HIS A 256 15.98 -7.17 20.66
CA HIS A 256 16.94 -6.68 19.64
C HIS A 256 17.78 -5.49 20.13
#